data_AF-A0A336N8V2-F1
#
_entry.id   AF-A0A336N8V2-F1
#
_cell.length_a   1.000
_cell.length_b   1.000
_cell.length_c   1.000
_cell.angle_alpha   90.00
_cell.angle_beta   90.00
_cell.angle_gamma   90.00
#
_symmetry.space_group_name_H-M   'P 1'
#
loop_
_entity.id
_entity.type
_entity.pdbx_description
1 polymer ?
#
loop_
_entity_poly.entity_id
_entity_poly.type
_entity_poly.pdbx_seq_one_letter_code
_entity_poly.pdbx_strand_id
1 'polypeptide(L)'
;MTQIVNKVREGRPHIVDAIKNGEIAIVINTVGSQAESIADSHSIRAGVLQCKVFTQTTLAGAEALVEGVKSFDHCEVYTLQGLHEGSGENLAE
;
A
#
# COMPACT_ATOMS: atom_id res chain seq x y z
N MET A 1 -11.66 -10.76 10.93
CA MET A 1 -12.84 -10.85 10.03
C MET A 1 -12.36 -10.48 8.64
N THR A 2 -12.76 -11.23 7.61
CA THR A 2 -12.45 -10.94 6.20
C THR A 2 -13.75 -10.68 5.46
N GLN A 3 -13.70 -9.86 4.40
CA GLN A 3 -14.84 -9.54 3.55
C GLN A 3 -14.46 -9.78 2.09
N ILE A 4 -15.36 -10.41 1.34
CA ILE A 4 -15.22 -10.62 -0.10
C ILE A 4 -15.75 -9.38 -0.82
N VAL A 5 -15.02 -8.91 -1.84
CA VAL A 5 -15.38 -7.76 -2.68
C VAL A 5 -15.22 -8.14 -4.15
N ASN A 6 -16.18 -7.77 -4.98
CA ASN A 6 -16.16 -8.07 -6.41
C ASN A 6 -15.02 -7.32 -7.13
N LYS A 7 -14.38 -7.99 -8.09
CA LYS A 7 -13.57 -7.33 -9.12
C LYS A 7 -14.45 -6.51 -10.07
N VAL A 8 -13.82 -5.63 -10.86
CA VAL A 8 -14.53 -4.72 -11.76
C VAL A 8 -15.44 -5.48 -12.75
N ARG A 9 -14.98 -6.61 -13.29
CA ARG A 9 -15.73 -7.44 -14.24
C ARG A 9 -16.83 -8.28 -13.60
N GLU A 10 -16.82 -8.47 -12.29
CA GLU A 10 -17.75 -9.36 -11.57
C GLU A 10 -19.08 -8.67 -11.24
N GLY A 11 -19.22 -7.37 -11.53
CA GLY A 11 -20.46 -6.60 -11.33
C GLY A 11 -20.38 -5.66 -10.13
N ARG A 12 -21.48 -4.94 -9.85
CA ARG A 12 -21.52 -3.90 -8.81
C ARG A 12 -22.24 -4.37 -7.52
N PRO A 13 -21.86 -3.83 -6.35
CA PRO A 13 -20.71 -2.95 -6.11
C PRO A 13 -19.38 -3.72 -6.26
N HIS A 14 -18.34 -3.05 -6.77
CA HIS A 14 -17.00 -3.62 -6.95
C HIS A 14 -15.92 -2.83 -6.20
N ILE A 15 -14.70 -3.38 -6.16
CA ILE A 15 -13.54 -2.81 -5.47
C ILE A 15 -13.27 -1.32 -5.77
N VAL A 16 -13.48 -0.86 -7.00
CA VAL A 16 -13.28 0.57 -7.35
C VAL A 16 -14.36 1.47 -6.72
N ASP A 17 -15.55 0.94 -6.44
CA ASP A 17 -16.60 1.68 -5.74
C ASP A 17 -16.22 1.83 -4.26
N ALA A 18 -15.76 0.75 -3.63
CA ALA A 18 -15.28 0.79 -2.24
C ALA A 18 -14.11 1.77 -2.05
N ILE A 19 -13.15 1.79 -2.99
CA ILE A 19 -12.05 2.78 -3.00
C ILE A 19 -12.60 4.20 -3.06
N LYS A 20 -13.55 4.47 -3.98
CA LYS A 20 -14.15 5.81 -4.15
C LYS A 20 -14.97 6.25 -2.93
N ASN A 21 -15.58 5.31 -2.22
CA ASN A 21 -16.34 5.57 -1.00
C ASN A 21 -15.44 5.80 0.23
N GLY A 22 -14.12 5.67 0.09
CA GLY A 22 -13.18 5.80 1.21
C GLY A 22 -13.19 4.60 2.17
N GLU A 23 -13.75 3.46 1.75
CA GLU A 23 -13.82 2.24 2.56
C GLU A 23 -12.46 1.50 2.61
N ILE A 24 -11.51 1.89 1.75
CA ILE A 24 -10.21 1.23 1.59
C ILE A 24 -9.08 2.26 1.66
N ALA A 25 -8.19 2.09 2.65
CA ALA A 25 -7.04 2.97 2.86
C ALA A 25 -5.74 2.48 2.21
N ILE A 26 -5.60 1.17 1.98
CA ILE A 26 -4.41 0.53 1.41
C ILE A 26 -4.85 -0.59 0.46
N VAL A 27 -4.19 -0.69 -0.70
CA VAL A 27 -4.40 -1.78 -1.66
C VAL A 27 -3.11 -2.51 -1.96
N ILE A 28 -3.05 -3.81 -1.63
CA ILE A 28 -1.99 -4.71 -2.09
C ILE A 28 -2.49 -5.42 -3.36
N ASN A 29 -1.91 -5.09 -4.52
CA ASN A 29 -2.33 -5.61 -5.81
C ASN A 29 -1.16 -6.24 -6.58
N THR A 30 -0.97 -7.54 -6.39
CA THR A 30 -0.04 -8.35 -7.18
C THR A 30 -0.76 -8.96 -8.38
N VAL A 31 -0.17 -8.86 -9.57
CA VAL A 31 -0.79 -9.34 -10.81
C VAL A 31 -0.05 -10.56 -11.36
N GLY A 32 -0.81 -11.59 -11.74
CA GLY A 32 -0.28 -12.74 -12.49
C GLY A 32 -0.20 -12.47 -14.00
N SER A 33 0.06 -13.52 -14.80
CA SER A 33 0.22 -13.40 -16.26
C SER A 33 -1.08 -13.49 -17.05
N GLN A 34 -2.20 -13.87 -16.43
CA GLN A 34 -3.47 -14.05 -17.12
C GLN A 34 -4.04 -12.71 -17.58
N ALA A 35 -4.49 -12.63 -18.85
CA ALA A 35 -4.98 -11.39 -19.45
C ALA A 35 -6.13 -10.75 -18.67
N GLU A 36 -7.05 -11.57 -18.13
CA GLU A 36 -8.16 -11.08 -17.30
C GLU A 36 -7.66 -10.45 -16.00
N SER A 37 -6.71 -11.11 -15.33
CA SER A 37 -6.06 -10.59 -14.14
C SER A 37 -5.34 -9.26 -14.42
N ILE A 38 -4.71 -9.12 -15.58
CA ILE A 38 -4.03 -7.88 -16.01
C ILE A 38 -5.03 -6.75 -16.20
N ALA A 39 -6.15 -7.01 -16.90
CA ALA A 39 -7.18 -6.01 -17.16
C ALA A 39 -7.89 -5.52 -15.88
N ASP A 40 -8.24 -6.45 -14.98
CA ASP A 40 -8.80 -6.11 -13.68
C ASP A 40 -7.81 -5.32 -12.83
N SER A 41 -6.56 -5.78 -12.76
CA SER A 41 -5.50 -5.10 -12.00
C SER A 41 -5.22 -3.69 -12.52
N HIS A 42 -5.29 -3.47 -13.83
CA HIS A 42 -5.18 -2.14 -14.43
C HIS A 42 -6.27 -1.21 -13.91
N SER A 43 -7.53 -1.66 -13.95
CA SER A 43 -8.68 -0.88 -13.50
C SER A 43 -8.59 -0.55 -11.99
N ILE A 44 -8.15 -1.51 -11.18
CA ILE A 44 -7.92 -1.32 -9.74
C ILE A 44 -6.83 -0.26 -9.50
N ARG A 45 -5.64 -0.41 -10.11
CA ARG A 45 -4.54 0.56 -9.92
C ARG A 45 -4.93 1.97 -10.35
N ALA A 46 -5.64 2.09 -11.47
CA ALA A 46 -6.13 3.39 -11.94
C ALA A 46 -7.10 4.03 -10.92
N GLY A 47 -8.04 3.26 -10.38
CA GLY A 47 -8.96 3.73 -9.34
C GLY A 47 -8.25 4.16 -8.06
N VAL A 48 -7.27 3.36 -7.62
CA VAL A 48 -6.45 3.66 -6.43
C VAL A 48 -5.67 4.98 -6.60
N LEU A 49 -4.95 5.14 -7.71
CA LEU A 49 -4.19 6.35 -8.00
C LEU A 49 -5.10 7.58 -8.09
N GLN A 50 -6.26 7.46 -8.75
CA GLN A 50 -7.23 8.55 -8.86
C GLN A 50 -7.77 9.00 -7.50
N CYS A 51 -7.97 8.06 -6.57
CA CYS A 51 -8.47 8.34 -5.24
C CYS A 51 -7.37 8.64 -4.22
N LYS A 52 -6.10 8.71 -4.65
CA LYS A 52 -4.92 8.95 -3.79
C LYS A 52 -4.79 7.94 -2.64
N VAL A 53 -5.25 6.71 -2.87
CA VAL A 53 -5.10 5.61 -1.93
C VAL A 53 -3.70 4.99 -2.13
N PHE A 54 -3.06 4.58 -1.03
CA PHE A 54 -1.74 3.95 -1.13
C PHE A 54 -1.83 2.54 -1.72
N THR A 55 -0.90 2.18 -2.60
CA THR A 55 -0.83 0.83 -3.17
C THR A 55 0.57 0.24 -3.21
N GLN A 56 0.65 -1.07 -3.00
CA GLN A 56 1.84 -1.88 -3.25
C GLN A 56 1.54 -2.97 -4.26
N THR A 57 2.49 -3.25 -5.14
CA THR A 57 2.30 -4.14 -6.30
C THR A 57 3.14 -5.41 -6.24
N THR A 58 3.96 -5.57 -5.21
CA THR A 58 4.80 -6.74 -4.99
C THR A 58 4.59 -7.30 -3.59
N LEU A 59 4.77 -8.60 -3.43
CA LEU A 59 4.65 -9.23 -2.11
C LEU A 59 5.76 -8.77 -1.16
N ALA A 60 7.00 -8.67 -1.65
CA ALA A 60 8.12 -8.15 -0.87
C ALA A 60 7.89 -6.69 -0.39
N GLY A 61 7.30 -5.83 -1.24
CA GLY A 61 6.92 -4.47 -0.86
C GLY A 61 5.79 -4.45 0.17
N ALA A 62 4.84 -5.39 0.09
CA ALA A 62 3.80 -5.56 1.09
C ALA A 62 4.34 -6.05 2.44
N GLU A 63 5.30 -6.97 2.44
CA GLU A 63 5.98 -7.44 3.65
C GLU A 63 6.74 -6.30 4.33
N ALA A 64 7.52 -5.52 3.57
CA ALA A 64 8.21 -4.34 4.08
C ALA A 64 7.25 -3.26 4.60
N LEU A 65 6.10 -3.05 3.93
CA LEU A 65 5.06 -2.15 4.39
C LEU A 65 4.52 -2.57 5.77
N VAL A 66 4.18 -3.84 5.94
CA VAL A 66 3.66 -4.36 7.21
C VAL A 66 4.69 -4.16 8.32
N GLU A 67 5.97 -4.41 8.03
CA GLU A 67 7.03 -4.19 9.01
C GLU A 67 7.21 -2.71 9.37
N GLY A 68 7.18 -1.83 8.37
CA GLY A 68 7.22 -0.38 8.61
C GLY A 68 6.04 0.14 9.43
N VAL A 69 4.83 -0.40 9.22
CA VAL A 69 3.63 -0.04 9.98
C VAL A 69 3.72 -0.49 11.44
N LYS A 70 4.33 -1.64 11.74
CA LYS A 70 4.54 -2.08 13.14
C LYS A 70 5.50 -1.17 13.90
N SER A 71 6.49 -0.60 13.20
CA SER A 71 7.51 0.28 13.79
C SER A 71 7.14 1.77 13.69
N PHE A 72 5.90 2.10 13.36
CA PHE A 72 5.47 3.47 13.07
C PHE A 72 5.70 4.44 14.24
N ASP A 73 5.57 3.96 15.47
CA ASP A 73 5.78 4.76 16.69
C ASP A 73 7.27 4.96 17.04
N HIS A 74 8.19 4.31 16.30
CA HIS A 74 9.63 4.33 16.56
C HIS A 74 10.37 5.11 15.47
N CYS A 75 10.04 6.40 15.34
CA CYS A 75 10.66 7.31 14.38
C CYS A 75 11.64 8.24 15.10
N GLU A 76 12.93 7.97 14.98
CA GLU A 76 14.01 8.79 15.55
C GLU A 76 14.57 9.74 14.49
N VAL A 77 15.02 10.92 14.91
CA VAL A 77 15.58 11.93 14.01
C VAL A 77 17.07 11.97 14.20
N TYR A 78 17.86 11.74 13.15
CA TYR A 78 19.33 11.77 13.25
C TYR A 78 19.92 12.84 12.33
N THR A 79 21.07 13.40 12.71
CA THR A 79 21.90 14.15 11.76
C THR A 79 22.58 13.21 10.77
N LEU A 80 22.77 13.65 9.53
CA LEU A 80 23.53 12.88 8.54
C LEU A 80 24.99 12.66 8.98
N GLN A 81 25.59 13.68 9.61
CA GLN A 81 26.94 13.61 10.14
C GLN A 81 27.04 12.57 11.26
N GLY A 82 26.12 12.59 12.24
CA GLY A 82 26.10 11.63 13.34
C GLY A 82 25.84 10.19 12.90
N LEU A 83 25.07 9.98 11.82
CA LEU A 83 24.93 8.66 11.19
C LEU A 83 26.23 8.17 10.55
N HIS A 84 26.97 9.03 9.84
CA HIS A 84 28.24 8.66 9.21
C HIS A 84 29.34 8.32 10.22
N GLU A 85 29.35 9.00 11.35
CA GLU A 85 30.32 8.78 12.43
C GLU A 85 29.97 7.56 13.31
N GLY A 86 28.77 7.00 13.13
CA GLY A 86 28.23 5.92 13.98
C GLY A 86 27.77 6.39 15.36
N SER A 87 27.74 7.70 15.59
CA SER A 87 27.39 8.33 16.86
C SER A 87 25.89 8.27 17.15
N GLY A 88 25.05 8.13 16.11
CA GLY A 88 23.60 7.94 16.26
C GLY A 88 22.92 9.02 17.10
N GLU A 89 23.43 10.26 17.09
CA GLU A 89 22.86 11.36 17.88
C GLU A 89 21.44 11.65 17.42
N ASN A 90 20.47 11.25 18.26
CA ASN A 90 19.06 11.49 18.07
C ASN A 90 18.74 12.94 18.47
N LEU A 91 18.15 13.70 17.56
CA LEU A 91 17.75 15.10 17.71
C LEU A 91 16.32 15.27 18.25
N ALA A 92 15.62 14.18 18.55
CA ALA A 92 14.25 14.21 19.04
C ALA A 92 14.14 14.35 20.57
N GLU A 93 15.26 14.56 21.28
CA GLU A 93 15.31 14.92 22.71
C GLU A 93 15.69 16.40 22.93
#